data_AF-A0A9P4Q010-F1
#
_entry.id   AF-A0A9P4Q010-F1
#
_cell.length_a   1.000
_cell.length_b   1.000
_cell.length_c   1.000
_cell.angle_alpha   90.00
_cell.angle_beta   90.00
_cell.angle_gamma   90.00
#
_symmetry.space_group_name_H-M   'P 1'
#
loop_
_entity.id
_entity.type
_entity.pdbx_description
1 polymer ?
#
loop_
_entity_poly.entity_id
_entity_poly.type
_entity_poly.pdbx_seq_one_letter_code
_entity_poly.pdbx_strand_id
1 'polypeptide(L)'
;MYSEAQLLDAITRYRNGEFASIRATAIACEVPKSTLSVRLSTRSSRHIIHEKQQMLSNSKEKTIVRWITKLTNTGFPAPPSLCLEIAEEIRKNRFCSTKSPTPQLPPLGVNWLQRFKKRHPTISSRWTTSLEKSRYDGTSVEAIEQ
;
A
#
# COMPACT_ATOMS: atom_id res chain seq x y z
N MET A 1 -20.25 -4.12 -33.01
CA MET A 1 -19.90 -3.43 -31.75
C MET A 1 -20.30 -4.36 -30.62
N TYR A 2 -19.39 -4.78 -29.75
CA TYR A 2 -19.69 -5.77 -28.70
C TYR A 2 -20.34 -5.08 -27.49
N SER A 3 -21.28 -5.77 -26.84
CA SER A 3 -21.94 -5.32 -25.62
C SER A 3 -21.12 -5.70 -24.38
N GLU A 4 -21.23 -4.91 -23.31
CA GLU A 4 -20.61 -5.23 -22.02
C GLU A 4 -21.10 -6.57 -21.46
N ALA A 5 -22.38 -6.91 -21.70
CA ALA A 5 -22.94 -8.21 -21.32
C ALA A 5 -22.22 -9.39 -21.99
N GLN A 6 -21.88 -9.27 -23.28
CA GLN A 6 -21.14 -10.31 -24.02
C GLN A 6 -19.72 -10.48 -23.50
N LEU A 7 -19.09 -9.37 -23.08
CA LEU A 7 -17.75 -9.41 -22.49
C LEU A 7 -17.76 -10.10 -21.11
N LEU A 8 -18.79 -9.88 -20.30
CA LEU A 8 -18.93 -10.54 -19.00
C LEU A 8 -19.23 -12.04 -19.15
N ASP A 9 -20.15 -12.40 -20.06
CA ASP A 9 -20.46 -13.79 -20.38
C ASP A 9 -19.22 -14.55 -20.88
N ALA A 10 -18.42 -13.93 -21.76
CA ALA A 10 -17.16 -14.50 -22.22
C ALA A 10 -16.17 -14.77 -21.07
N ILE A 11 -16.11 -13.89 -20.05
CA ILE A 11 -15.24 -14.08 -18.89
C ILE A 11 -15.72 -15.24 -18.03
N THR A 12 -17.02 -15.35 -17.79
CA THR A 12 -17.59 -16.44 -16.98
C THR A 12 -17.36 -17.79 -17.65
N ARG A 13 -17.64 -17.92 -18.94
CA ARG A 13 -17.43 -19.18 -19.68
C ARG A 13 -15.95 -19.60 -19.73
N TYR A 14 -15.04 -18.64 -19.89
CA TYR A 14 -13.60 -18.92 -19.82
C TYR A 14 -13.18 -19.41 -18.42
N ARG A 15 -13.70 -18.80 -17.36
CA ARG A 15 -13.40 -19.22 -15.97
C ARG A 15 -14.00 -20.57 -15.62
N ASN A 16 -15.16 -20.90 -16.19
CA ASN A 16 -15.82 -22.20 -16.05
C ASN A 16 -15.09 -23.33 -16.81
N GLY A 17 -14.09 -23.00 -17.65
CA GLY A 17 -13.35 -23.98 -18.43
C GLY A 17 -14.11 -24.52 -19.65
N GLU A 18 -15.19 -23.86 -20.07
CA GLU A 18 -16.02 -24.28 -21.22
C GLU A 18 -15.26 -24.24 -22.56
N PHE A 19 -14.16 -23.48 -22.62
CA PHE A 19 -13.33 -23.34 -23.81
C PHE A 19 -11.85 -23.53 -23.49
N ALA A 20 -11.12 -24.22 -24.38
CA ALA A 20 -9.71 -24.54 -24.21
C ALA A 20 -8.75 -23.34 -24.31
N SER A 21 -9.21 -22.19 -24.83
CA SER A 21 -8.36 -21.00 -24.96
C SER A 21 -9.15 -19.70 -25.03
N ILE A 22 -8.49 -18.57 -24.66
CA ILE A 22 -9.05 -17.21 -24.77
C ILE A 22 -9.50 -16.90 -26.21
N ARG A 23 -8.78 -17.44 -27.21
CA ARG A 23 -9.12 -17.23 -28.63
C ARG A 23 -10.43 -17.94 -29.00
N ALA A 24 -10.63 -19.17 -28.53
CA ALA A 24 -11.85 -19.92 -28.77
C ALA A 24 -13.06 -19.22 -28.12
N THR A 25 -12.91 -18.75 -26.87
CA THR A 25 -13.96 -17.99 -26.18
C THR A 25 -14.29 -16.67 -26.87
N ALA A 26 -13.27 -15.94 -27.33
CA ALA A 26 -13.44 -14.67 -28.05
C ALA A 26 -14.25 -14.85 -29.34
N ILE A 27 -14.00 -15.94 -30.08
CA ILE A 27 -14.76 -16.27 -31.29
C ILE A 27 -16.20 -16.67 -30.93
N ALA A 28 -16.39 -17.53 -29.91
CA ALA A 28 -17.71 -18.02 -29.52
C ALA A 28 -18.64 -16.93 -28.96
N CYS A 29 -18.09 -15.94 -28.28
CA CYS A 29 -18.86 -14.82 -27.70
C CYS A 29 -18.84 -13.55 -28.57
N GLU A 30 -18.25 -13.60 -29.77
CA GLU A 30 -18.14 -12.46 -30.71
C GLU A 30 -17.46 -11.22 -30.12
N VAL A 31 -16.49 -11.42 -29.21
CA VAL A 31 -15.75 -10.34 -28.55
C VAL A 31 -14.31 -10.27 -29.07
N PRO A 32 -13.73 -9.08 -29.28
CA PRO A 32 -12.32 -8.97 -29.65
C PRO A 32 -11.40 -9.64 -28.61
N LYS A 33 -10.51 -10.52 -29.09
CA LYS A 33 -9.54 -11.23 -28.25
C LYS A 33 -8.69 -10.28 -27.41
N SER A 34 -8.28 -9.13 -27.96
CA SER A 34 -7.49 -8.13 -27.24
C SER A 34 -8.25 -7.61 -26.01
N THR A 35 -9.52 -7.27 -26.16
CA THR A 35 -10.39 -6.81 -25.07
C THR A 35 -10.58 -7.91 -24.03
N LEU A 36 -10.95 -9.11 -24.45
CA LEU A 36 -11.15 -10.25 -23.54
C LEU A 36 -9.86 -10.60 -22.79
N SER A 37 -8.72 -10.61 -23.47
CA SER A 37 -7.41 -10.88 -22.87
C SER A 37 -6.99 -9.82 -21.86
N VAL A 38 -7.24 -8.54 -22.13
CA VAL A 38 -6.96 -7.46 -21.16
C VAL A 38 -7.81 -7.64 -19.91
N ARG A 39 -9.08 -7.99 -20.08
CA ARG A 39 -10.04 -8.17 -18.99
C ARG A 39 -9.77 -9.43 -18.16
N LEU A 40 -9.34 -10.51 -18.81
CA LEU A 40 -8.90 -11.75 -18.17
C LEU A 40 -7.52 -11.64 -17.55
N SER A 41 -6.66 -10.75 -18.05
CA SER A 41 -5.36 -10.53 -17.44
C SER A 41 -5.55 -10.03 -16.02
N THR A 42 -5.01 -10.78 -15.06
CA THR A 42 -4.76 -10.32 -13.69
C THR A 42 -3.59 -9.36 -13.71
N ARG A 43 -3.63 -8.30 -14.54
CA ARG A 43 -2.61 -7.27 -14.54
C ARG A 43 -2.75 -6.50 -13.22
N SER A 44 -2.12 -7.06 -12.20
CA SER A 44 -1.88 -6.43 -10.92
C SER A 44 -1.35 -5.04 -11.21
N SER A 45 -1.95 -4.03 -10.57
CA SER A 45 -1.48 -2.65 -10.74
C SER A 45 0.03 -2.60 -10.50
N ARG A 46 0.74 -1.69 -11.18
CA ARG A 46 2.20 -1.53 -11.00
C ARG A 46 2.59 -1.47 -9.52
N HIS A 47 1.75 -0.85 -8.70
CA HIS A 47 1.92 -0.77 -7.24
C HIS A 47 1.95 -2.13 -6.54
N ILE A 48 1.12 -3.09 -6.96
CA ILE A 48 1.08 -4.46 -6.42
C ILE A 48 2.33 -5.23 -6.87
N ILE A 49 2.75 -5.06 -8.13
CA ILE A 49 3.94 -5.75 -8.66
C ILE A 49 5.22 -5.29 -7.92
N HIS A 50 5.34 -3.99 -7.64
CA HIS A 50 6.47 -3.44 -6.90
C HIS A 50 6.38 -3.63 -5.38
N GLU A 51 5.33 -4.25 -4.84
CA GLU A 51 5.17 -4.47 -3.39
C GLU A 51 6.35 -5.29 -2.81
N LYS A 52 6.86 -6.27 -3.56
CA LYS A 52 8.01 -7.10 -3.14
C LYS A 52 9.31 -6.31 -2.99
N GLN A 53 9.43 -5.17 -3.67
CA GLN A 53 10.62 -4.31 -3.65
C GLN A 53 10.53 -3.22 -2.57
N GLN A 54 9.40 -3.11 -1.87
CA GLN A 54 9.23 -2.11 -0.80
C GLN A 54 9.84 -2.60 0.52
N MET A 55 10.42 -1.66 1.27
CA MET A 55 10.97 -1.93 2.60
C MET A 55 9.89 -2.36 3.62
N LEU A 56 8.65 -1.93 3.39
CA LEU A 56 7.45 -2.31 4.15
C LEU A 56 6.37 -2.74 3.14
N SER A 57 5.59 -3.77 3.46
CA SER A 57 4.46 -4.17 2.60
C SER A 57 3.36 -3.11 2.61
N ASN A 58 2.55 -3.05 1.55
CA ASN A 58 1.50 -2.04 1.43
C ASN A 58 0.45 -2.19 2.55
N SER A 59 0.19 -3.42 2.99
CA SER A 59 -0.66 -3.70 4.16
C SER A 59 -0.17 -3.02 5.44
N LYS A 60 1.15 -3.03 5.68
CA LYS A 60 1.77 -2.40 6.85
C LYS A 60 1.76 -0.89 6.74
N GLU A 61 2.06 -0.36 5.56
CA GLU A 61 1.93 1.08 5.30
C GLU A 61 0.51 1.58 5.55
N LYS A 62 -0.51 0.82 5.16
CA LYS A 62 -1.92 1.13 5.46
C LYS A 62 -2.22 1.15 6.95
N THR A 63 -1.63 0.26 7.74
CA THR A 63 -1.77 0.29 9.21
C THR A 63 -1.20 1.58 9.79
N ILE A 64 -0.01 2.00 9.33
CA ILE A 64 0.61 3.27 9.74
C ILE A 64 -0.29 4.45 9.35
N VAL A 65 -0.80 4.48 8.11
CA VAL A 65 -1.74 5.52 7.65
C VAL A 65 -2.99 5.59 8.52
N ARG A 66 -3.58 4.43 8.85
CA ARG A 66 -4.76 4.36 9.72
C ARG A 66 -4.45 4.89 11.12
N TRP A 67 -3.30 4.53 11.68
CA TRP A 67 -2.85 5.02 12.97
C TRP A 67 -2.63 6.54 12.97
N ILE A 68 -1.93 7.10 11.97
CA ILE A 68 -1.76 8.56 11.79
C ILE A 68 -3.11 9.26 11.68
N THR A 69 -4.03 8.69 10.90
CA THR A 69 -5.37 9.25 10.72
C THR A 69 -6.15 9.29 12.04
N LYS A 70 -6.04 8.22 12.84
CA LYS A 70 -6.67 8.18 14.17
C LYS A 70 -6.04 9.21 15.10
N LEU A 71 -4.71 9.32 15.13
CA LEU A 71 -3.99 10.25 15.99
C LEU A 71 -4.34 11.71 15.66
N THR A 72 -4.35 12.05 14.37
CA THR A 72 -4.73 13.39 13.89
C THR A 72 -6.19 13.73 14.18
N ASN A 73 -7.10 12.75 14.09
CA ASN A 73 -8.50 12.95 14.48
C ASN A 73 -8.68 13.18 15.99
N THR A 74 -7.78 12.63 16.82
CA THR A 74 -7.78 12.86 18.28
C THR A 74 -7.13 14.19 18.68
N GLY A 75 -6.71 15.02 17.73
CA GLY A 75 -6.08 16.32 18.00
C GLY A 75 -4.57 16.26 18.25
N PHE A 76 -3.97 15.07 18.17
CA PHE A 76 -2.53 14.88 18.32
C PHE A 76 -1.87 14.81 16.95
N PRO A 77 -0.96 15.73 16.61
CA PRO A 77 -0.23 15.63 15.36
C PRO A 77 0.78 14.47 15.42
N ALA A 78 0.86 13.69 14.34
CA ALA A 78 1.86 12.62 14.22
C ALA A 78 3.13 13.19 13.59
N PRO A 79 4.19 13.49 14.35
CA PRO A 79 5.40 14.04 13.75
C PRO A 79 6.05 13.00 12.83
N PRO A 80 6.79 13.45 11.79
CA PRO A 80 7.39 12.51 10.85
C PRO A 80 8.48 11.61 11.47
N SER A 81 9.12 12.04 12.57
CA SER A 81 10.06 11.23 13.36
C SER A 81 9.38 10.02 14.00
N LEU A 82 8.25 10.24 14.69
CA LEU A 82 7.45 9.17 15.30
C LEU A 82 6.95 8.17 14.26
N CYS A 83 6.67 8.63 13.04
CA CYS A 83 6.29 7.74 11.94
C CYS A 83 7.45 6.84 11.47
N LEU A 84 8.70 7.34 11.51
CA LEU A 84 9.88 6.53 11.24
C LEU A 84 10.10 5.50 12.35
N GLU A 85 9.97 5.89 13.62
CA GLU A 85 10.11 5.00 14.77
C GLU A 85 9.12 3.84 14.70
N ILE A 86 7.84 4.12 14.47
CA ILE A 86 6.79 3.10 14.34
C ILE A 86 7.01 2.24 13.10
N ALA A 87 7.45 2.82 11.99
CA ALA A 87 7.77 2.05 10.78
C ALA A 87 8.94 1.09 11.04
N GLU A 88 9.96 1.52 11.78
CA GLU A 88 11.06 0.67 12.21
C GLU A 88 10.61 -0.42 13.19
N GLU A 89 9.73 -0.10 14.13
CA GLU A 89 9.16 -1.07 15.06
C GLU A 89 8.36 -2.15 14.33
N ILE A 90 7.48 -1.79 13.41
CA ILE A 90 6.72 -2.72 12.56
C ILE A 90 7.65 -3.56 11.66
N ARG A 91 8.82 -3.00 11.30
CA ARG A 91 9.86 -3.70 10.56
C ARG A 91 10.58 -4.72 11.44
N LYS A 92 10.97 -4.34 12.66
CA LYS A 92 11.61 -5.19 13.67
C LYS A 92 10.68 -6.32 14.13
N ASN A 93 9.42 -6.01 14.40
CA ASN A 93 8.41 -6.99 14.85
C ASN A 93 8.07 -8.04 13.77
N ARG A 94 8.44 -7.80 12.49
CA ARG A 94 8.37 -8.82 11.43
C ARG A 94 9.30 -10.01 11.69
N PHE A 95 10.37 -9.81 12.46
CA PHE A 95 11.40 -10.82 12.72
C PHE A 95 11.20 -11.61 14.01
N CYS A 96 10.27 -11.19 14.89
CA CYS A 96 10.00 -11.92 16.13
C CYS A 96 9.12 -13.16 15.90
N SER A 97 8.24 -13.14 14.89
CA SER A 97 7.37 -14.29 14.56
C SER A 97 7.99 -15.31 13.59
N THR A 98 9.16 -15.03 13.00
CA THR A 98 9.87 -15.96 12.12
C THR A 98 11.26 -16.21 12.69
N LYS A 99 11.61 -17.45 13.04
CA LYS A 99 12.93 -17.87 13.56
C LYS A 99 14.05 -17.73 12.51
N SER A 100 14.20 -16.55 11.90
CA SER A 100 15.21 -16.25 10.91
C SER A 100 16.05 -15.09 11.43
N PRO A 101 17.40 -15.16 11.38
CA PRO A 101 18.25 -14.08 11.84
C PRO A 101 17.89 -12.81 11.09
N THR A 102 17.65 -11.72 11.82
CA THR A 102 17.49 -10.38 11.25
C THR A 102 18.63 -10.10 10.27
N PRO A 103 18.37 -10.00 8.95
CA PRO A 103 19.34 -9.40 8.07
C PRO A 103 19.53 -7.97 8.57
N GLN A 104 20.79 -7.53 8.76
CA GLN A 104 21.12 -6.15 9.10
C GLN A 104 20.68 -5.25 7.94
N LEU A 105 19.39 -4.91 7.90
CA LEU A 105 18.85 -4.02 6.90
C LEU A 105 19.12 -2.58 7.35
N PRO A 106 19.56 -1.70 6.45
CA PRO A 106 19.81 -0.30 6.79
C PRO A 106 18.56 0.34 7.41
N PRO A 107 18.74 1.29 8.36
CA PRO A 107 17.63 1.98 9.01
C PRO A 107 16.75 2.71 7.98
N LEU A 108 15.49 2.94 8.33
CA LEU A 108 14.59 3.65 7.44
C LEU A 108 14.97 5.13 7.41
N GLY A 109 15.66 5.55 6.35
CA GLY A 109 16.10 6.93 6.21
C GLY A 109 15.00 7.90 5.78
N VAL A 110 15.32 9.20 5.80
CA VAL A 110 14.44 10.31 5.37
C VAL A 110 13.87 10.11 3.96
N ASN A 111 14.63 9.47 3.07
CA ASN A 111 14.20 9.12 1.71
C ASN A 111 13.01 8.15 1.68
N TRP A 112 12.89 7.26 2.66
CA TRP A 112 11.73 6.37 2.78
C TRP A 112 10.48 7.17 3.13
N LEU A 113 10.58 8.09 4.09
CA LEU A 113 9.47 8.95 4.51
C LEU A 113 8.96 9.82 3.35
N GLN A 114 9.86 10.37 2.53
CA GLN A 114 9.47 11.12 1.33
C GLN A 114 8.71 10.25 0.32
N ARG A 115 9.17 9.01 0.09
CA ARG A 115 8.46 8.06 -0.80
C ARG A 115 7.12 7.62 -0.21
N PHE A 116 7.04 7.45 1.10
CA PHE A 116 5.81 7.15 1.82
C PHE A 116 4.79 8.28 1.69
N LYS A 117 5.20 9.55 1.87
CA LYS A 117 4.38 10.74 1.58
C LYS A 117 3.82 10.72 0.16
N LYS A 118 4.67 10.45 -0.83
CA LYS A 118 4.28 10.41 -2.24
C LYS A 118 3.26 9.29 -2.54
N ARG A 119 3.33 8.16 -1.83
CA ARG A 119 2.39 7.04 -2.00
C ARG A 119 1.04 7.29 -1.33
N HIS A 120 1.00 8.05 -0.23
CA HIS A 120 -0.20 8.31 0.56
C HIS A 120 -0.48 9.82 0.64
N PRO A 121 -0.97 10.46 -0.45
CA PRO A 121 -1.22 11.89 -0.46
C PRO A 121 -2.30 12.31 0.56
N THR A 122 -3.18 11.39 0.97
CA THR A 122 -4.25 11.62 1.95
C THR A 122 -3.74 12.04 3.32
N ILE A 123 -2.55 11.60 3.73
CA ILE A 123 -1.90 12.03 4.99
C ILE A 123 -1.00 13.24 4.78
N SER A 124 -0.56 13.51 3.55
CA SER A 124 0.36 14.62 3.26
C SER A 124 -0.27 15.99 3.54
N SER A 125 -1.59 16.13 3.36
CA SER A 125 -2.31 17.36 3.69
C SER A 125 -2.41 17.62 5.20
N ARG A 126 -2.15 16.61 6.03
CA ARG A 126 -2.30 16.67 7.50
C ARG A 126 -0.96 16.85 8.23
N TRP A 127 0.14 17.01 7.49
CA TRP A 127 1.48 17.19 8.02
C TRP A 127 1.94 18.64 7.85
N THR A 128 1.63 19.47 8.83
CA THR A 128 2.12 20.85 8.93
C THR A 128 3.33 20.89 9.85
N THR A 129 4.48 20.59 9.25
CA THR A 129 5.69 20.07 9.88
C THR A 129 6.41 20.96 10.90
N SER A 130 6.21 22.27 10.94
CA SER A 130 6.97 23.13 11.87
C SER A 130 6.28 23.27 13.24
N LEU A 131 4.97 23.52 13.25
CA LEU A 131 4.22 23.71 14.49
C LEU A 131 4.06 22.38 15.26
N GLU A 132 3.92 21.29 14.52
CA GLU A 132 3.69 19.95 15.05
C GLU A 132 4.94 19.35 15.71
N LYS A 133 6.13 19.62 15.14
CA LYS A 133 7.41 19.22 15.73
C LYS A 133 7.62 19.92 17.09
N SER A 134 7.42 21.24 17.15
CA SER A 134 7.55 22.00 18.39
C SER A 134 6.57 21.55 19.48
N ARG A 135 5.34 21.15 19.11
CA ARG A 135 4.38 20.58 20.07
C ARG A 135 4.83 19.22 20.61
N TYR A 136 5.38 18.36 19.75
CA TYR A 136 5.89 17.06 20.19
C TYR A 136 7.06 17.21 21.16
N ASP A 137 8.04 18.05 20.81
CA ASP A 137 9.23 18.30 21.64
C ASP A 137 8.82 18.86 23.03
N GLY A 138 7.81 19.74 23.08
CA GLY A 138 7.28 20.29 24.34
C GLY A 138 6.39 19.34 25.15
N THR A 139 5.96 18.20 24.61
CA THR A 139 5.21 17.15 25.32
C THR A 139 6.07 15.96 25.75
N SER A 140 7.37 15.97 25.39
CA SER A 140 8.31 14.96 25.88
C SER A 140 8.45 15.09 27.39
N VAL A 141 8.55 13.96 28.09
CA VAL A 141 8.57 13.90 29.57
C VAL A 141 9.72 14.74 30.15
N GLU A 142 10.81 14.89 29.39
CA GLU A 142 11.96 15.73 29.75
C GLU A 142 11.66 17.23 29.81
N ALA A 143 10.62 17.70 29.09
CA ALA A 143 10.20 19.10 29.11
C ALA A 143 9.24 19.44 30.26
N ILE A 144 8.69 18.43 30.94
CA ILE A 144 7.72 18.60 32.04
C ILE A 144 8.43 18.69 33.41
N GLU A 145 9.71 18.28 33.49
CA GLU A 145 10.52 18.27 34.73
C GLU A 145 11.45 19.49 34.89
N GLN A 146 11.21 20.61 34.18
CA GLN A 146 11.93 21.89 34.34
C GLN A 146 11.02 22.94 34.96
#